data_AF-A0A915C0Q3-F1
#
_entry.id   AF-A0A915C0Q3-F1
#
_cell.length_a   1.000
_cell.length_b   1.000
_cell.length_c   1.000
_cell.angle_alpha   90.00
_cell.angle_beta   90.00
_cell.angle_gamma   90.00
#
_symmetry.space_group_name_H-M   'P 1'
#
loop_
_entity.id
_entity.type
_entity.pdbx_description
1 polymer ?
#
loop_
_entity_poly.entity_id
_entity_poly.type
_entity_poly.pdbx_seq_one_letter_code
_entity_poly.pdbx_strand_id
1 'polypeptide(L)'
;RVEKFVSSAKMFTKTSVIKIYASTLYERWFAEASENCNQANILALIILDGLVNDVRKLPYVRIHTGEVRLLSVLSNIQMESTNAILQGWPLHMVVADLVEQLGYALREFYALNGGTRVHLIPTWAIQVFALCAVLVIVALLVEWYIVRRKLNVNRSMSAIQLHNGKSKTHLMF
;
A
#
# COMPACT_ATOMS: atom_id res chain seq x y z
N ARG A 1 7.37 12.91 -36.05
CA ARG A 1 7.52 11.63 -35.30
C ARG A 1 8.97 11.43 -34.83
N VAL A 2 9.96 11.62 -35.72
CA VAL A 2 11.41 11.52 -35.41
C VAL A 2 11.88 12.54 -34.37
N GLU A 3 11.44 13.81 -34.46
CA GLU A 3 11.83 14.84 -33.48
C GLU A 3 11.38 14.53 -32.05
N LYS A 4 10.17 13.97 -31.88
CA LYS A 4 9.69 13.49 -30.57
C LYS A 4 10.51 12.30 -30.05
N PHE A 5 11.02 11.46 -30.95
CA PHE A 5 11.86 10.32 -30.59
C PHE A 5 13.27 10.76 -30.22
N VAL A 6 13.84 11.72 -30.94
CA VAL A 6 15.16 12.31 -30.65
C VAL A 6 15.12 13.16 -29.38
N SER A 7 14.05 13.91 -29.13
CA SER A 7 13.86 14.62 -27.87
C SER A 7 13.70 13.66 -26.70
N SER A 8 12.93 12.58 -26.88
CA SER A 8 12.79 11.53 -25.87
C SER A 8 14.12 10.84 -25.60
N ALA A 9 14.86 10.43 -26.63
CA ALA A 9 16.17 9.78 -26.49
C ALA A 9 17.18 10.69 -25.78
N LYS A 10 17.24 11.99 -26.12
CA LYS A 10 18.07 12.98 -25.43
C LYS A 10 17.69 13.13 -23.96
N MET A 11 16.39 13.15 -23.66
CA MET A 11 15.87 13.23 -22.29
C MET A 11 16.20 11.95 -21.50
N PHE A 12 16.12 10.77 -22.12
CA PHE A 12 16.52 9.50 -21.52
C PHE A 12 18.02 9.48 -21.23
N THR A 13 18.88 9.85 -22.18
CA THR A 13 20.33 9.91 -21.94
C THR A 13 20.69 10.92 -20.86
N LYS A 14 20.08 12.12 -20.86
CA LYS A 14 20.32 13.13 -19.83
C LYS A 14 19.88 12.63 -18.45
N THR A 15 18.71 11.99 -18.37
CA THR A 15 18.18 11.42 -17.13
C THR A 15 19.03 10.25 -16.64
N SER A 16 19.54 9.40 -17.55
CA SER A 16 20.44 8.27 -17.28
C SER A 16 21.79 8.74 -16.74
N VAL A 17 22.43 9.71 -17.41
CA VAL A 17 23.69 10.31 -16.96
C VAL A 17 23.52 10.94 -15.58
N ILE A 18 22.40 11.59 -15.32
CA ILE A 18 22.13 12.21 -14.02
C ILE A 18 21.83 11.15 -12.95
N LYS A 19 21.29 9.97 -13.30
CA LYS A 19 21.22 8.83 -12.36
C LYS A 19 22.63 8.41 -11.94
N ILE A 20 23.50 8.19 -12.92
CA ILE A 20 24.86 7.69 -12.72
C ILE A 20 25.71 8.72 -11.96
N TYR A 21 25.55 10.01 -12.27
CA TYR A 21 26.21 11.08 -11.55
C TYR A 21 25.73 11.16 -10.10
N ALA A 22 24.41 11.10 -9.88
CA ALA A 22 23.86 11.11 -8.52
C ALA A 22 24.31 9.89 -7.70
N SER A 23 24.38 8.69 -8.30
CA SER A 23 24.83 7.50 -7.59
C SER A 23 26.33 7.55 -7.27
N THR A 24 27.16 7.98 -8.20
CA THR A 24 28.61 8.13 -7.96
C THR A 24 28.93 9.24 -6.96
N LEU A 25 28.16 10.33 -6.95
CA LEU A 25 28.28 11.39 -5.94
C LEU A 25 27.83 10.88 -4.56
N TYR A 26 26.75 10.12 -4.51
CA TYR A 26 26.24 9.51 -3.27
C TYR A 26 27.28 8.57 -2.65
N GLU A 27 27.84 7.65 -3.43
CA GLU A 27 28.87 6.73 -2.96
C GLU A 27 30.10 7.47 -2.44
N ARG A 28 30.49 8.60 -3.06
CA ARG A 28 31.65 9.39 -2.59
C ARG A 28 31.38 10.18 -1.32
N TRP A 29 30.17 10.71 -1.15
CA TRP A 29 29.80 11.51 0.03
C TRP A 29 29.38 10.66 1.23
N PHE A 30 28.88 9.45 1.00
CA PHE A 30 28.38 8.55 2.04
C PHE A 30 29.20 7.25 2.14
N ALA A 31 30.44 7.26 1.63
CA ALA A 31 31.37 6.12 1.57
C ALA A 31 31.65 5.44 2.93
N GLU A 32 31.39 6.14 4.04
CA GLU A 32 31.80 5.74 5.40
C GLU A 32 30.63 5.62 6.38
N ALA A 33 29.40 5.37 5.89
CA ALA A 33 28.28 5.06 6.79
C ALA A 33 28.47 3.65 7.38
N SER A 34 29.27 3.62 8.45
CA SER A 34 29.75 2.48 9.22
C SER A 34 28.69 1.42 9.53
N GLU A 35 29.14 0.17 9.57
CA GLU A 35 28.44 -1.11 9.74
C GLU A 35 27.41 -1.22 10.90
N ASN A 36 27.22 -0.18 11.72
CA ASN A 36 26.37 -0.22 12.93
C ASN A 36 25.41 0.96 13.10
N CYS A 37 25.23 1.83 12.11
CA CYS A 37 24.27 2.93 12.21
C CYS A 37 23.08 2.72 11.28
N ASN A 38 21.87 2.67 11.84
CA ASN A 38 20.58 2.71 11.11
C ASN A 38 20.35 4.03 10.36
N GLN A 39 21.40 4.76 9.97
CA GLN A 39 21.30 6.10 9.42
C GLN A 39 20.93 6.04 7.93
N ALA A 40 19.73 6.51 7.60
CA ALA A 40 19.29 6.67 6.23
C ALA A 40 19.90 7.94 5.64
N ASN A 41 20.81 7.76 4.67
CA ASN A 41 21.44 8.86 3.95
C ASN A 41 20.65 9.19 2.68
N ILE A 42 20.35 10.49 2.50
CA ILE A 42 19.58 11.01 1.37
C ILE A 42 20.37 12.11 0.67
N LEU A 43 20.46 12.03 -0.65
CA LEU A 43 21.02 13.07 -1.51
C LEU A 43 19.93 13.69 -2.36
N ALA A 44 19.70 15.00 -2.21
CA ALA A 44 18.79 15.76 -3.07
C ALA A 44 19.58 16.60 -4.07
N LEU A 45 19.29 16.42 -5.36
CA LEU A 45 19.88 17.17 -6.46
C LEU A 45 18.80 18.03 -7.12
N ILE A 46 19.00 19.34 -7.13
CA ILE A 46 18.07 20.30 -7.75
C ILE A 46 18.70 20.82 -9.03
N ILE A 47 18.04 20.62 -10.18
CA ILE A 47 18.54 21.05 -11.48
C ILE A 47 17.69 22.21 -11.98
N LEU A 48 18.32 23.39 -12.06
CA LEU A 48 17.69 24.67 -12.41
C LEU A 48 18.12 25.19 -13.79
N ASP A 49 18.75 24.36 -14.62
CA ASP A 49 19.23 24.67 -15.98
C ASP A 49 18.12 25.33 -16.84
N GLY A 50 16.86 24.97 -16.58
CA GLY A 50 15.68 25.54 -17.20
C GLY A 50 15.30 26.98 -16.82
N LEU A 51 15.61 27.37 -15.59
CA LEU A 51 15.19 28.64 -15.02
C LEU A 51 16.11 29.80 -15.44
N VAL A 52 17.39 29.49 -15.68
CA VAL A 52 18.45 30.49 -15.92
C VAL A 52 18.84 30.59 -17.39
N ASN A 53 18.96 29.46 -18.11
CA ASN A 53 19.62 29.44 -19.43
C ASN A 53 18.71 29.01 -20.60
N ASP A 54 17.78 28.07 -20.40
CA ASP A 54 16.96 27.53 -21.50
C ASP A 54 15.54 27.17 -21.04
N VAL A 55 14.57 28.01 -21.40
CA VAL A 55 13.14 27.89 -21.04
C VAL A 55 12.51 26.57 -21.52
N ARG A 56 13.16 25.85 -22.46
CA ARG A 56 12.70 24.55 -22.95
C ARG A 56 13.05 23.39 -22.01
N LYS A 57 13.99 23.60 -21.09
CA LYS A 57 14.36 22.59 -20.09
C LYS A 57 13.48 22.81 -18.87
N LEU A 58 12.77 21.77 -18.44
CA LEU A 58 11.99 21.86 -17.22
C LEU A 58 12.92 21.72 -16.02
N PRO A 59 12.84 22.60 -15.01
CA PRO A 59 13.52 22.39 -13.75
C PRO A 59 12.99 21.13 -13.11
N TYR A 60 13.87 20.35 -12.50
CA TYR A 60 13.45 19.15 -11.78
C TYR A 60 14.35 18.85 -10.60
N VAL A 61 13.74 18.31 -9.57
CA VAL A 61 14.39 17.80 -8.37
C VAL A 61 14.55 16.30 -8.52
N ARG A 62 15.67 15.79 -8.02
CA ARG A 62 15.96 14.37 -7.99
C ARG A 62 16.50 13.98 -6.63
N ILE A 63 15.84 13.03 -5.99
CA ILE A 63 16.26 12.51 -4.69
C ILE A 63 16.83 11.11 -4.88
N HIS A 64 17.98 10.84 -4.27
CA HIS A 64 18.65 9.54 -4.27
C HIS A 64 18.86 9.06 -2.84
N THR A 65 18.58 7.78 -2.61
CA THR A 65 18.75 7.10 -1.32
C THR A 65 19.20 5.66 -1.58
N GLY A 66 20.00 5.11 -0.67
CA GLY A 66 20.33 3.68 -0.64
C GLY A 66 19.23 2.80 -0.04
N GLU A 67 18.24 3.39 0.64
CA GLU A 67 17.20 2.65 1.36
C GLU A 67 15.91 2.56 0.54
N VAL A 68 15.57 1.34 0.11
CA VAL A 68 14.43 1.04 -0.77
C VAL A 68 13.10 1.43 -0.13
N ARG A 69 13.00 1.34 1.20
CA ARG A 69 11.78 1.59 1.96
C ARG A 69 11.34 3.05 1.94
N LEU A 70 12.26 4.01 1.75
CA LEU A 70 11.93 5.42 1.62
C LEU A 70 11.58 5.85 0.19
N LEU A 71 11.81 5.00 -0.82
CA LEU A 71 11.67 5.41 -2.23
C LEU A 71 10.28 5.92 -2.59
N SER A 72 9.22 5.33 -2.02
CA SER A 72 7.83 5.75 -2.30
C SER A 72 7.56 7.16 -1.77
N VAL A 73 7.94 7.41 -0.51
CA VAL A 73 7.78 8.73 0.15
C VAL A 73 8.64 9.77 -0.55
N LEU A 74 9.90 9.45 -0.85
CA LEU A 74 10.82 10.38 -1.52
C LEU A 74 10.41 10.66 -2.97
N SER A 75 9.81 9.70 -3.67
CA SER A 75 9.26 9.93 -5.01
C SER A 75 8.11 10.93 -4.99
N ASN A 76 7.26 10.87 -3.96
CA ASN A 76 6.16 11.82 -3.79
C ASN A 76 6.69 13.22 -3.50
N ILE A 77 7.61 13.35 -2.54
CA ILE A 77 8.28 14.62 -2.21
C ILE A 77 8.98 15.19 -3.44
N GLN A 78 9.70 14.36 -4.19
CA GLN A 78 10.37 14.78 -5.42
C GLN A 78 9.36 15.38 -6.41
N MET A 79 8.22 14.73 -6.61
CA MET A 79 7.17 15.21 -7.51
C MET A 79 6.56 16.53 -7.03
N GLU A 80 6.28 16.64 -5.74
CA GLU A 80 5.74 17.85 -5.12
C GLU A 80 6.71 19.04 -5.25
N SER A 81 7.98 18.85 -4.89
CA SER A 81 9.00 19.88 -5.03
C SER A 81 9.24 20.27 -6.50
N THR A 82 9.17 19.31 -7.44
CA THR A 82 9.24 19.66 -8.87
C THR A 82 8.04 20.51 -9.31
N ASN A 83 6.85 20.20 -8.81
CA ASN A 83 5.63 20.93 -9.13
C ASN A 83 5.66 22.34 -8.53
N ALA A 84 6.15 22.52 -7.30
CA ALA A 84 6.32 23.82 -6.68
C ALA A 84 7.22 24.75 -7.52
N ILE A 85 8.34 24.23 -8.04
CA ILE A 85 9.21 25.01 -8.94
C ILE A 85 8.48 25.37 -10.24
N LEU A 86 7.72 24.44 -10.82
CA LEU A 86 6.96 24.70 -12.06
C LEU A 86 5.83 25.71 -11.85
N GLN A 87 5.27 25.79 -10.65
CA GLN A 87 4.28 26.80 -10.25
C GLN A 87 4.89 28.19 -10.00
N GLY A 88 6.22 28.32 -10.08
CA GLY A 88 6.92 29.60 -9.92
C GLY A 88 7.19 29.98 -8.47
N TRP A 89 7.18 29.01 -7.54
CA TRP A 89 7.57 29.29 -6.16
C TRP A 89 9.04 29.72 -6.10
N PRO A 90 9.39 30.64 -5.18
CA PRO A 90 10.77 31.07 -5.05
C PRO A 90 11.63 29.91 -4.52
N LEU A 91 12.82 29.76 -5.09
CA LEU A 91 13.69 28.60 -4.84
C LEU A 91 13.97 28.38 -3.34
N HIS A 92 14.16 29.44 -2.57
CA HIS A 92 14.44 29.33 -1.14
C HIS A 92 13.27 28.71 -0.36
N MET A 93 12.01 28.97 -0.76
CA MET A 93 10.83 28.34 -0.16
C MET A 93 10.75 26.87 -0.54
N VAL A 94 11.01 26.55 -1.82
CA VAL A 94 11.03 25.14 -2.28
C VAL A 94 12.10 24.33 -1.55
N VAL A 95 13.29 24.91 -1.34
CA VAL A 95 14.37 24.23 -0.60
C VAL A 95 13.99 24.06 0.87
N ALA A 96 13.40 25.09 1.50
CA ALA A 96 12.95 24.99 2.89
C ALA A 96 11.89 23.90 3.07
N ASP A 97 10.87 23.89 2.21
CA ASP A 97 9.80 22.89 2.19
C ASP A 97 10.35 21.48 1.90
N LEU A 98 11.26 21.34 0.93
CA LEU A 98 11.92 20.07 0.64
C LEU A 98 12.71 19.55 1.85
N VAL A 99 13.48 20.41 2.53
CA VAL A 99 14.25 20.02 3.72
C VAL A 99 13.31 19.63 4.87
N GLU A 100 12.20 20.35 5.06
CA GLU A 100 11.19 20.04 6.06
C GLU A 100 10.51 18.70 5.78
N GLN A 101 10.08 18.45 4.54
CA GLN A 101 9.47 17.19 4.11
C GLN A 101 10.43 16.01 4.24
N LEU A 102 11.71 16.18 3.86
CA LEU A 102 12.74 15.15 4.10
C LEU A 102 12.93 14.90 5.59
N GLY A 103 12.95 15.95 6.41
CA GLY A 103 13.07 15.86 7.87
C GLY A 103 11.92 15.08 8.49
N TYR A 104 10.67 15.34 8.08
CA TYR A 104 9.50 14.57 8.51
C TYR A 104 9.59 13.11 8.07
N ALA A 105 9.94 12.86 6.81
CA ALA A 105 10.07 11.50 6.27
C ALA A 105 11.15 10.69 7.00
N LEU A 106 12.31 11.29 7.28
CA LEU A 106 13.38 10.67 8.06
C LEU A 106 12.94 10.41 9.49
N ARG A 107 12.34 11.40 10.16
CA ARG A 107 11.85 11.26 11.54
C ARG A 107 10.85 10.12 11.66
N GLU A 108 9.92 10.02 10.71
CA GLU A 108 8.93 8.95 10.66
C GLU A 108 9.60 7.59 10.39
N PHE A 109 10.58 7.55 9.48
CA PHE A 109 11.36 6.33 9.20
C PHE A 109 12.09 5.81 10.45
N TYR A 110 12.77 6.68 11.21
CA TYR A 110 13.42 6.29 12.46
C TYR A 110 12.41 5.90 13.55
N ALA A 111 11.28 6.62 13.65
CA ALA A 111 10.24 6.28 14.62
C ALA A 111 9.60 4.90 14.36
N LEU A 112 9.56 4.47 13.09
CA LEU A 112 8.96 3.20 12.68
C LEU A 112 10.01 2.11 12.39
N ASN A 113 11.31 2.38 12.59
CA ASN A 113 12.42 1.49 12.21
C ASN A 113 12.30 0.96 10.76
N GLY A 114 11.86 1.81 9.84
CA GLY A 114 11.60 1.46 8.45
C GLY A 114 10.36 0.59 8.20
N GLY A 115 9.47 0.49 9.18
CA GLY A 115 8.10 0.03 8.94
C GLY A 115 7.26 1.07 8.21
N THR A 116 6.25 0.63 7.47
CA THR A 116 5.19 1.52 7.01
C THR A 116 4.31 1.88 8.21
N ARG A 117 3.75 3.11 8.25
CA ARG A 117 2.54 3.37 9.06
C ARG A 117 1.41 2.56 8.45
N VAL A 118 1.35 1.28 8.79
CA VAL A 118 0.11 0.56 8.70
C VAL A 118 -0.81 1.30 9.67
N HIS A 119 -1.94 1.82 9.20
CA HIS A 119 -3.08 1.98 10.11
C HIS A 119 -3.37 0.57 10.63
N LEU A 120 -2.63 0.14 11.64
CA LEU A 120 -2.83 -1.12 12.32
C LEU A 120 -4.20 -0.98 12.93
N ILE A 121 -5.17 -1.65 12.31
CA ILE A 121 -6.44 -1.93 12.95
C ILE A 121 -6.05 -2.47 14.32
N PRO A 122 -6.46 -1.78 15.40
CA PRO A 122 -5.95 -2.13 16.70
C PRO A 122 -6.33 -3.58 16.98
N THR A 123 -5.43 -4.33 17.60
CA THR A 123 -5.57 -5.79 17.74
C THR A 123 -6.88 -6.18 18.43
N TRP A 124 -7.42 -5.32 19.31
CA TRP A 124 -8.73 -5.49 19.92
C TRP A 124 -9.88 -5.49 18.89
N ALA A 125 -9.82 -4.65 17.85
CA ALA A 125 -10.86 -4.57 16.82
C ALA A 125 -10.86 -5.84 15.96
N ILE A 126 -9.69 -6.42 15.71
CA ILE A 126 -9.55 -7.71 15.02
C ILE A 126 -10.19 -8.82 15.87
N GLN A 127 -9.94 -8.83 17.18
CA GLN A 127 -10.51 -9.81 18.11
C GLN A 127 -12.04 -9.69 18.19
N VAL A 128 -12.59 -8.47 18.26
CA VAL A 128 -14.04 -8.22 18.29
C VAL A 128 -14.70 -8.68 16.99
N PHE A 129 -14.09 -8.38 15.84
CA PHE A 129 -14.60 -8.81 14.54
C PHE A 129 -14.60 -10.34 14.42
N ALA A 130 -13.51 -11.00 14.85
CA ALA A 130 -13.42 -12.45 14.85
C ALA A 130 -14.47 -13.10 15.76
N LEU A 131 -14.70 -12.55 16.96
CA LEU A 131 -15.72 -13.03 17.88
C LEU A 131 -17.13 -12.89 17.28
N CYS A 132 -17.41 -11.77 16.62
CA CYS A 132 -18.69 -11.55 15.94
C CYS A 132 -18.93 -12.57 14.82
N ALA A 133 -17.90 -12.84 14.00
CA ALA A 133 -17.98 -13.86 12.94
C ALA A 133 -18.24 -15.26 13.50
N VAL A 134 -17.59 -15.64 14.61
CA VAL A 134 -17.83 -16.92 15.28
C VAL A 134 -19.27 -17.01 15.79
N LEU A 135 -19.80 -15.94 16.41
CA LEU A 135 -21.19 -15.93 16.89
C LEU A 135 -22.20 -16.10 15.75
N VAL A 136 -21.96 -15.49 14.59
CA VAL A 136 -22.82 -15.67 13.40
C VAL A 136 -22.81 -17.13 12.93
N ILE A 137 -21.63 -17.76 12.87
CA ILE A 137 -21.53 -19.18 12.49
C ILE A 137 -22.28 -20.07 13.48
N VAL A 138 -22.14 -19.82 14.79
CA VAL A 138 -22.87 -20.56 15.82
C VAL A 138 -24.37 -20.37 15.67
N ALA A 139 -24.85 -19.15 15.41
CA ALA A 139 -26.27 -18.88 15.18
C ALA A 139 -26.82 -19.68 13.98
N LEU A 140 -26.09 -19.71 12.87
CA LEU A 140 -26.45 -20.49 11.69
C LEU A 140 -26.46 -22.00 11.96
N LEU A 141 -25.50 -22.51 12.74
CA LEU A 141 -25.47 -23.92 13.14
C LEU A 141 -26.64 -24.29 14.07
N VAL A 142 -27.00 -23.41 15.01
CA VAL A 142 -28.15 -23.60 15.91
C VAL A 142 -29.45 -23.61 15.10
N GLU A 143 -29.62 -22.67 14.19
CA GLU A 143 -30.80 -22.62 13.32
C GLU A 143 -30.90 -23.89 12.47
N TRP A 144 -29.79 -24.31 11.84
CA TRP A 144 -29.72 -25.55 11.08
C TRP A 144 -30.02 -26.79 11.94
N TYR A 145 -29.49 -26.83 13.16
CA TYR A 145 -29.73 -27.92 14.12
C TYR A 145 -31.20 -27.99 14.55
N ILE A 146 -31.83 -26.86 14.87
CA ILE A 146 -33.24 -26.77 15.25
C ILE A 146 -34.14 -27.20 14.08
N VAL A 147 -33.85 -26.73 12.86
CA VAL A 147 -34.60 -27.11 11.65
C VAL A 147 -34.51 -28.62 11.41
N ARG A 148 -33.32 -29.22 11.55
CA ARG A 148 -33.16 -30.68 11.44
C ARG A 148 -33.92 -31.45 12.52
N ARG A 149 -33.90 -30.97 13.76
CA ARG A 149 -34.62 -31.60 14.86
C ARG A 149 -36.14 -31.55 14.62
N LYS A 150 -36.68 -30.42 14.18
CA LYS A 150 -38.10 -30.28 13.82
C LYS A 150 -38.51 -31.20 12.67
N LEU A 151 -37.69 -31.33 11.63
CA LEU A 151 -37.94 -32.26 10.52
C LEU A 151 -37.94 -33.73 10.96
N ASN A 152 -37.03 -34.13 11.84
CA ASN A 152 -37.01 -35.50 12.38
C ASN A 152 -38.22 -35.82 13.27
N VAL A 153 -38.68 -34.87 14.09
CA VAL A 153 -39.89 -35.04 14.93
C VAL A 153 -41.15 -35.17 14.06
N ASN A 154 -41.26 -34.39 12.99
CA ASN A 154 -42.40 -34.52 12.07
C ASN A 154 -42.35 -35.82 11.25
N ARG A 155 -41.15 -36.33 10.92
CA ARG A 155 -40.97 -37.66 10.32
C ARG A 155 -41.32 -38.80 11.28
N SER A 156 -41.06 -38.68 12.58
CA SER A 156 -41.44 -39.72 13.54
C SER A 156 -42.96 -39.80 13.75
N MET A 157 -43.69 -38.69 13.66
CA MET A 157 -45.16 -38.71 13.73
C MET A 157 -45.82 -39.28 12.47
N SER A 158 -45.19 -39.14 11.29
CA SER A 158 -45.72 -39.68 10.02
C SER A 158 -45.31 -41.12 9.73
N ALA A 159 -44.38 -41.71 10.50
CA ALA A 159 -44.00 -43.12 10.40
C ALA A 159 -44.90 -44.06 11.22
N ILE A 160 -45.71 -43.52 12.14
CA ILE A 160 -46.63 -44.30 12.97
C ILE A 160 -48.04 -44.10 12.41
N GLN A 161 -48.33 -44.75 11.27
CA GLN A 161 -49.64 -45.23 10.80
C GLN A 161 -49.61 -45.41 9.27
N LEU A 162 -48.94 -46.46 8.81
CA LEU A 162 -49.33 -47.16 7.59
C LEU A 162 -49.21 -48.67 7.88
N HIS A 163 -50.00 -49.12 8.85
CA HIS A 163 -50.30 -50.55 8.99
C HIS A 163 -51.23 -50.91 7.82
N ASN A 164 -50.63 -51.29 6.70
CA ASN A 164 -51.32 -51.86 5.54
C ASN A 164 -51.83 -53.26 5.91
N GLY A 165 -52.97 -53.30 6.61
CA GLY A 165 -53.66 -54.54 6.98
C GLY A 165 -54.29 -55.18 5.75
N LYS A 166 -53.55 -56.05 5.06
CA LYS A 166 -54.15 -57.08 4.21
C LYS A 166 -54.87 -58.09 5.12
N SER A 167 -56.19 -58.26 5.02
CA SER A 167 -56.85 -59.58 4.98
C SER A 167 -58.40 -59.50 4.92
N LYS A 168 -58.95 -60.13 3.87
CA LYS A 168 -60.26 -60.82 3.73
C LYS A 168 -61.55 -60.04 4.03
N THR A 169 -62.04 -59.39 2.98
CA THR A 169 -63.48 -59.26 2.70
C THR A 169 -64.11 -60.64 2.55
N HIS A 170 -64.77 -61.11 3.60
CA HIS A 170 -65.81 -62.13 3.51
C HIS A 170 -66.87 -61.81 4.55
N LEU A 171 -67.91 -61.08 4.14
CA LEU A 171 -69.22 -61.13 4.80
C LEU A 171 -70.26 -61.02 3.68
N MET A 172 -70.82 -62.20 3.39
CA MET A 172 -72.05 -62.41 2.63
C MET A 172 -73.25 -61.98 3.47
N PHE A 173 -74.34 -61.70 2.74
CA PHE A 173 -75.74 -61.43 3.13
C PHE A 173 -76.08 -59.99 3.48
#